data_AF-A0A2E8DM46-F1
#
_entry.id   AF-A0A2E8DM46-F1
#
_cell.length_a   1.000
_cell.length_b   1.000
_cell.length_c   1.000
_cell.angle_alpha   90.00
_cell.angle_beta   90.00
_cell.angle_gamma   90.00
#
_symmetry.space_group_name_H-M   'P 1'
#
loop_
_entity.id
_entity.type
_entity.pdbx_description
1 polymer ?
#
loop_
_entity_poly.entity_id
_entity_poly.type
_entity_poly.pdbx_seq_one_letter_code
_entity_poly.pdbx_strand_id
1 'polypeptide(L)'
;MVAGSIYALDAPTGVEVLDTPDDDGSSIQIIWKPSVSATGYHILRREDQTNEEPSLVGEVSVDQVEVLKNGLLRYTDKKNIRSKTNYRYQVMAVKAIDLPKPGTTNNPSEMASAATELREISDETPSIQAKGNLFHTKKTWVLAFILLFTSLTLVFIQMARSGREMFVRNISALNAVEDSVGRSTEMGRPIFFVPGLQDISNPATIAAINIFESVAQQSINDQTRIVAPCRDPIVMNVMQNSLQQVCAATGRPEMYNQDDVFFVNDSQFAYVAAVDGMIMRDQPATVFLQGYFYAESLILAEVSQSVGAVQIAGTSSDTQLPFFIAACDYTLIGEELFAAGAYIKRDSLQLGTLKAQDLVKLLLFGLMILGSLLALIDSSWVLNLFSTDW
;
A
#
# COMPACT_ATOMS: atom_id res chain seq x y z
N MET A 1 -54.74 -41.98 12.77
CA MET A 1 -53.39 -42.44 12.36
C MET A 1 -52.64 -41.23 11.80
N VAL A 2 -52.41 -40.20 12.62
CA VAL A 2 -51.73 -38.94 12.26
C VAL A 2 -51.17 -38.36 13.57
N ALA A 3 -49.89 -38.59 13.89
CA ALA A 3 -49.17 -37.93 14.99
C ALA A 3 -47.64 -38.17 14.99
N GLY A 4 -47.05 -38.65 13.88
CA GLY A 4 -45.65 -39.11 13.85
C GLY A 4 -44.64 -38.19 13.16
N SER A 5 -45.07 -37.16 12.42
CA SER A 5 -44.20 -36.49 11.43
C SER A 5 -43.79 -35.04 11.76
N ILE A 6 -44.27 -34.45 12.86
CA ILE A 6 -43.98 -33.03 13.18
C ILE A 6 -42.62 -32.89 13.91
N TYR A 7 -42.14 -33.99 14.52
CA TYR A 7 -40.93 -34.03 15.35
C TYR A 7 -39.77 -34.86 14.75
N ALA A 8 -39.84 -35.23 13.47
CA ALA A 8 -38.72 -35.91 12.82
C ALA A 8 -37.65 -34.90 12.39
N LEU A 9 -36.39 -35.17 12.75
CA LEU A 9 -35.18 -34.55 12.23
C LEU A 9 -34.31 -35.70 11.74
N ASP A 10 -33.74 -35.57 10.54
CA ASP A 10 -32.84 -36.59 10.00
C ASP A 10 -31.38 -36.15 10.18
N ALA A 11 -30.51 -37.10 10.52
CA ALA A 11 -29.08 -36.85 10.57
C ALA A 11 -28.55 -36.41 9.20
N PRO A 12 -27.60 -35.46 9.14
CA PRO A 12 -26.93 -35.09 7.89
C PRO A 12 -26.26 -36.30 7.25
N THR A 13 -26.42 -36.48 5.94
CA THR A 13 -25.82 -37.59 5.19
C THR A 13 -24.86 -37.09 4.11
N GLY A 14 -23.93 -37.95 3.70
CA GLY A 14 -22.93 -37.62 2.67
C GLY A 14 -21.99 -36.50 3.12
N VAL A 15 -21.56 -36.52 4.39
CA VAL A 15 -20.57 -35.57 4.90
C VAL A 15 -19.20 -35.92 4.32
N GLU A 16 -18.65 -35.00 3.55
CA GLU A 16 -17.33 -35.08 2.94
C GLU A 16 -16.45 -33.96 3.47
N VAL A 17 -15.19 -34.27 3.74
CA VAL A 17 -14.18 -33.30 4.17
C VAL A 17 -13.09 -33.22 3.12
N LEU A 18 -12.72 -32.00 2.75
CA LEU A 18 -11.73 -31.71 1.74
C LEU A 18 -10.77 -30.65 2.26
N ASP A 19 -9.49 -30.80 1.93
CA ASP A 19 -8.51 -29.75 2.15
C ASP A 19 -8.84 -28.55 1.27
N THR A 20 -8.62 -27.33 1.78
CA THR A 20 -9.04 -26.15 1.04
C THR A 20 -8.04 -25.87 -0.09
N PRO A 21 -8.48 -25.84 -1.36
CA PRO A 21 -7.57 -25.53 -2.46
C PRO A 21 -7.10 -24.08 -2.37
N ASP A 22 -5.86 -23.84 -2.83
CA ASP A 22 -5.22 -22.51 -2.87
C ASP A 22 -5.09 -21.81 -1.50
N ASP A 23 -5.04 -22.53 -0.37
CA ASP A 23 -4.80 -21.95 0.94
C ASP A 23 -3.37 -22.21 1.50
N ASP A 24 -3.08 -21.62 2.66
CA ASP A 24 -1.84 -21.80 3.41
C ASP A 24 -1.86 -23.02 4.36
N GLY A 25 -2.86 -23.90 4.23
CA GLY A 25 -3.06 -25.08 5.08
C GLY A 25 -3.73 -24.74 6.41
N SER A 26 -4.43 -23.61 6.48
CA SER A 26 -5.16 -23.16 7.66
C SER A 26 -6.66 -23.43 7.59
N SER A 27 -7.16 -24.05 6.52
CA SER A 27 -8.59 -24.25 6.33
C SER A 27 -9.00 -25.61 5.78
N ILE A 28 -10.13 -26.14 6.25
CA ILE A 28 -10.73 -27.40 5.77
C ILE A 28 -12.18 -27.12 5.35
N GLN A 29 -12.59 -27.64 4.20
CA GLN A 29 -13.97 -27.56 3.73
C GLN A 29 -14.76 -28.80 4.15
N ILE A 30 -15.92 -28.58 4.75
CA ILE A 30 -16.88 -29.62 5.11
C ILE A 30 -18.08 -29.43 4.18
N ILE A 31 -18.48 -30.49 3.47
CA ILE A 31 -19.59 -30.50 2.52
C ILE A 31 -20.58 -31.57 2.94
N TRP A 32 -21.89 -31.28 2.94
CA TRP A 32 -22.90 -32.27 3.29
C TRP A 32 -24.23 -32.04 2.57
N LYS A 33 -25.12 -33.05 2.60
CA LYS A 33 -26.49 -32.92 2.08
C LYS A 33 -27.40 -32.27 3.12
N PRO A 34 -28.30 -31.34 2.72
CA PRO A 34 -29.27 -30.75 3.63
C PRO A 34 -30.18 -31.82 4.27
N SER A 35 -30.41 -31.73 5.58
CA SER A 35 -31.40 -32.50 6.32
C SER A 35 -32.78 -31.87 6.21
N VAL A 36 -33.83 -32.70 6.05
CA VAL A 36 -35.22 -32.24 6.00
C VAL A 36 -35.62 -31.70 7.39
N SER A 37 -36.23 -30.51 7.43
CA SER A 37 -36.70 -29.84 8.66
C SER A 37 -35.61 -29.32 9.61
N ALA A 38 -34.33 -29.32 9.25
CA ALA A 38 -33.29 -28.65 10.02
C ALA A 38 -33.44 -27.12 9.95
N THR A 39 -33.16 -26.43 11.06
CA THR A 39 -33.11 -24.95 11.13
C THR A 39 -31.68 -24.43 11.13
N GLY A 40 -30.71 -25.27 11.50
CA GLY A 40 -29.29 -24.96 11.46
C GLY A 40 -28.40 -26.20 11.58
N TYR A 41 -27.10 -25.99 11.48
CA TYR A 41 -26.08 -27.03 11.59
C TYR A 41 -24.95 -26.59 12.52
N HIS A 42 -24.52 -27.51 13.37
CA HIS A 42 -23.35 -27.37 14.23
C HIS A 42 -22.24 -28.27 13.68
N ILE A 43 -21.07 -27.70 13.45
CA ILE A 43 -19.88 -28.42 12.97
C ILE A 43 -19.04 -28.78 14.17
N LEU A 44 -18.86 -30.08 14.38
CA LEU A 44 -18.05 -30.64 15.44
C LEU A 44 -16.73 -31.14 14.87
N ARG A 45 -15.63 -30.92 15.59
CA ARG A 45 -14.29 -31.32 15.21
C ARG A 45 -13.56 -31.97 16.37
N ARG A 46 -12.82 -33.04 16.06
CA ARG A 46 -11.89 -33.71 16.96
C ARG A 46 -10.53 -33.92 16.31
N GLU A 47 -9.47 -33.92 17.13
CA GLU A 47 -8.13 -34.34 16.70
C GLU A 47 -8.03 -35.87 16.76
N ASP A 48 -7.56 -36.50 15.67
CA ASP A 48 -7.52 -37.97 15.51
C ASP A 48 -6.64 -38.67 16.56
N GLN A 49 -5.73 -37.93 17.21
CA GLN A 49 -4.79 -38.46 18.20
C GLN A 49 -5.27 -38.31 19.66
N THR A 50 -6.39 -37.63 19.90
CA THR A 50 -6.93 -37.45 21.26
C THR A 50 -8.23 -38.23 21.46
N ASN A 51 -8.38 -38.87 22.62
CA ASN A 51 -9.65 -39.49 23.05
C ASN A 51 -10.66 -38.43 23.55
N GLU A 52 -10.47 -37.16 23.19
CA GLU A 52 -11.34 -36.06 23.61
C GLU A 52 -12.67 -36.12 22.85
N GLU A 53 -13.73 -35.56 23.43
CA GLU A 53 -15.01 -35.44 22.73
C GLU A 53 -14.93 -34.38 21.62
N PRO A 54 -15.70 -34.53 20.52
CA PRO A 54 -15.75 -33.53 19.46
C PRO A 54 -16.14 -32.15 19.98
N SER A 55 -15.30 -31.16 19.72
CA SER A 55 -15.53 -29.77 20.09
C SER A 55 -16.32 -29.02 19.01
N LEU A 56 -17.17 -28.08 19.43
CA LEU A 56 -17.92 -27.22 18.50
C LEU A 56 -16.99 -26.17 17.87
N VAL A 57 -16.87 -26.21 16.54
CA VAL A 57 -16.02 -25.28 15.76
C VAL A 57 -16.81 -24.25 14.95
N GLY A 58 -18.08 -24.53 14.63
CA GLY A 58 -18.94 -23.62 13.89
C GLY A 58 -20.42 -23.88 14.11
N GLU A 59 -21.21 -22.81 14.07
CA GLU A 59 -22.68 -22.84 14.08
C GLU A 59 -23.15 -22.04 12.88
N VAL A 60 -24.09 -22.59 12.12
CA VAL A 60 -24.54 -21.99 10.86
C VAL A 60 -26.02 -22.24 10.67
N SER A 61 -26.79 -21.18 10.44
CA SER A 61 -28.23 -21.30 10.12
C SER A 61 -28.41 -21.68 8.66
N VAL A 62 -29.48 -22.40 8.32
CA VAL A 62 -29.75 -22.86 6.93
C VAL A 62 -29.70 -21.72 5.91
N ASP A 63 -30.17 -20.53 6.30
CA ASP A 63 -30.19 -19.34 5.43
C ASP A 63 -28.81 -18.70 5.21
N GLN A 64 -27.82 -19.05 6.04
CA GLN A 64 -26.48 -18.46 6.03
C GLN A 64 -25.40 -19.43 5.56
N VAL A 65 -25.72 -20.73 5.48
CA VAL A 65 -24.78 -21.73 4.96
C VAL A 65 -24.61 -21.54 3.46
N GLU A 66 -23.37 -21.65 3.00
CA GLU A 66 -23.07 -21.57 1.58
C GLU A 66 -23.68 -22.77 0.83
N VAL A 67 -24.51 -22.49 -0.17
CA VAL A 67 -25.13 -23.52 -1.02
C VAL A 67 -24.34 -23.66 -2.32
N LEU A 68 -23.78 -24.83 -2.56
CA LEU A 68 -23.08 -25.17 -3.81
C LEU A 68 -24.07 -25.35 -4.96
N LYS A 69 -23.60 -25.19 -6.21
CA LYS A 69 -24.43 -25.31 -7.43
C LYS A 69 -25.19 -26.64 -7.57
N ASN A 70 -24.72 -27.70 -6.90
CA ASN A 70 -25.34 -29.03 -6.88
C ASN A 70 -26.33 -29.24 -5.71
N GLY A 71 -26.62 -28.18 -4.93
CA GLY A 71 -27.54 -28.23 -3.79
C GLY A 71 -26.94 -28.76 -2.49
N LEU A 72 -25.62 -29.03 -2.46
CA LEU A 72 -24.91 -29.38 -1.22
C LEU A 72 -24.59 -28.12 -0.41
N LEU A 73 -24.44 -28.30 0.90
CA LEU A 73 -24.06 -27.25 1.83
C LEU A 73 -22.55 -27.29 2.08
N ARG A 74 -21.91 -26.12 2.21
CA ARG A 74 -20.47 -26.00 2.50
C ARG A 74 -20.22 -25.11 3.71
N TYR A 75 -19.31 -25.55 4.58
CA TYR A 75 -18.71 -24.75 5.64
C TYR A 75 -17.19 -24.85 5.55
N THR A 76 -16.49 -23.74 5.79
CA THR A 76 -15.02 -23.72 5.82
C THR A 76 -14.57 -23.49 7.26
N ASP A 77 -13.99 -24.51 7.88
CA ASP A 77 -13.35 -24.36 9.18
C ASP A 77 -11.99 -23.67 9.00
N LYS A 78 -11.79 -22.55 9.69
CA LYS A 78 -10.52 -21.81 9.78
C LYS A 78 -10.01 -21.68 11.22
N LYS A 79 -10.73 -22.26 12.18
CA LYS A 79 -10.57 -21.94 13.60
C LYS A 79 -9.51 -22.83 14.24
N ASN A 80 -8.31 -22.30 14.44
CA ASN A 80 -7.19 -23.00 15.11
C ASN A 80 -6.79 -24.32 14.44
N ILE A 81 -6.81 -24.39 13.11
CA ILE A 81 -6.28 -25.54 12.38
C ILE A 81 -4.76 -25.51 12.45
N ARG A 82 -4.18 -26.60 12.95
CA ARG A 82 -2.73 -26.74 13.12
C ARG A 82 -2.15 -27.55 11.97
N SER A 83 -1.00 -27.11 11.48
CA SER A 83 -0.24 -27.86 10.49
C SER A 83 0.16 -29.23 11.04
N LYS A 84 0.06 -30.25 10.19
CA LYS A 84 0.40 -31.67 10.48
C LYS A 84 -0.53 -32.40 11.47
N THR A 85 -1.63 -31.79 11.89
CA THR A 85 -2.65 -32.48 12.71
C THR A 85 -3.72 -33.11 11.82
N ASN A 86 -4.17 -34.30 12.19
CA ASN A 86 -5.29 -34.98 11.55
C ASN A 86 -6.58 -34.64 12.31
N TYR A 87 -7.59 -34.20 11.58
CA TYR A 87 -8.90 -33.84 12.12
C TYR A 87 -9.97 -34.78 11.59
N ARG A 88 -10.99 -35.03 12.41
CA ARG A 88 -12.24 -35.67 12.01
C ARG A 88 -13.39 -34.72 12.32
N TYR A 89 -14.41 -34.77 11.47
CA TYR A 89 -15.56 -33.89 11.57
C TYR A 89 -16.85 -34.70 11.68
N GLN A 90 -17.83 -34.07 12.32
CA GLN A 90 -19.22 -34.50 12.36
C GLN A 90 -20.11 -33.27 12.16
N VAL A 91 -21.21 -33.44 11.45
CA VAL A 91 -22.20 -32.39 11.26
C VAL A 91 -23.44 -32.78 12.05
N MET A 92 -23.88 -31.88 12.93
CA MET A 92 -25.08 -32.05 13.73
C MET A 92 -26.17 -31.14 13.17
N ALA A 93 -27.27 -31.73 12.70
CA ALA A 93 -28.47 -30.97 12.37
C ALA A 93 -29.17 -30.56 13.66
N VAL A 94 -29.70 -29.32 13.67
CA VAL A 94 -30.45 -28.78 14.80
C VAL A 94 -31.80 -28.30 14.31
N LYS A 95 -32.86 -28.64 15.04
CA LYS A 95 -34.22 -28.11 14.84
C LYS A 95 -34.73 -27.52 16.15
N ALA A 96 -34.95 -26.20 16.17
CA ALA A 96 -35.59 -25.54 17.29
C ALA A 96 -37.07 -25.94 17.36
N ILE A 97 -37.51 -26.44 18.52
CA ILE A 97 -38.92 -26.75 18.78
C ILE A 97 -39.38 -25.97 20.01
N ASP A 98 -40.47 -25.23 19.84
CA ASP A 98 -41.19 -24.61 20.93
C ASP A 98 -42.06 -25.66 21.63
N LEU A 99 -41.55 -26.26 22.69
CA LEU A 99 -42.36 -27.08 23.58
C LEU A 99 -43.05 -26.17 24.61
N PRO A 100 -44.38 -26.32 24.82
CA PRO A 100 -45.06 -25.66 25.92
C PRO A 100 -44.54 -26.22 27.25
N LYS A 101 -44.01 -25.38 28.15
CA LYS A 101 -43.69 -25.81 29.52
C LYS A 101 -44.97 -26.25 30.23
N PRO A 102 -44.97 -27.36 30.99
CA PRO A 102 -46.04 -27.61 31.95
C PRO A 102 -45.97 -26.55 33.04
N GLY A 103 -46.88 -25.57 32.99
CA GLY A 103 -46.96 -24.49 33.97
C GLY A 103 -47.52 -24.97 35.31
N THR A 104 -46.90 -24.55 36.41
CA THR A 104 -47.41 -24.72 37.78
C THR A 104 -48.39 -23.61 38.19
N THR A 105 -48.87 -22.77 37.27
CA THR A 105 -49.76 -21.63 37.56
C THR A 105 -50.81 -21.42 36.46
N ASN A 106 -52.06 -21.21 36.85
CA ASN A 106 -53.25 -21.11 35.99
C ASN A 106 -53.42 -19.75 35.28
N ASN A 107 -52.33 -19.05 34.93
CA ASN A 107 -52.40 -17.79 34.18
C ASN A 107 -51.95 -17.99 32.72
N PRO A 108 -52.83 -17.75 31.71
CA PRO A 108 -52.52 -18.00 30.29
C PRO A 108 -51.42 -17.13 29.66
N SER A 109 -50.87 -16.14 30.36
CA SER A 109 -49.94 -15.15 29.79
C SER A 109 -48.47 -15.34 30.16
N GLU A 110 -48.12 -16.39 30.91
CA GLU A 110 -46.72 -16.68 31.30
C GLU A 110 -46.29 -18.11 30.90
N MET A 111 -46.58 -18.52 29.66
CA MET A 111 -45.92 -19.69 29.07
C MET A 111 -44.49 -19.28 28.67
N ALA A 112 -43.53 -19.39 29.59
CA ALA A 112 -42.13 -19.29 29.23
C ALA A 112 -41.75 -20.48 28.33
N SER A 113 -41.50 -20.27 27.04
CA SER A 113 -41.00 -21.32 26.14
C SER A 113 -39.63 -21.81 26.64
N ALA A 114 -39.47 -23.12 26.77
CA ALA A 114 -38.14 -23.72 26.80
C ALA A 114 -37.87 -24.18 25.37
N ALA A 115 -37.02 -23.44 24.65
CA ALA A 115 -36.53 -23.89 23.36
C ALA A 115 -35.81 -25.23 23.58
N THR A 116 -36.42 -26.31 23.13
CA THR A 116 -35.81 -27.64 23.14
C THR A 116 -35.37 -27.92 21.72
N GLU A 117 -34.09 -28.20 21.55
CA GLU A 117 -33.51 -28.48 20.24
C GLU A 117 -33.45 -29.99 20.02
N LEU A 118 -34.08 -30.46 18.94
CA LEU A 118 -33.76 -31.79 18.43
C LEU A 118 -32.40 -31.73 17.73
N ARG A 119 -31.58 -32.74 17.98
CA ARG A 119 -30.20 -32.83 17.51
C ARG A 119 -29.96 -34.22 16.95
N GLU A 120 -29.52 -34.27 15.70
CA GLU A 120 -29.16 -35.52 15.02
C GLU A 120 -27.77 -35.37 14.40
N ILE A 121 -26.88 -36.32 14.66
CA ILE A 121 -25.45 -36.22 14.32
C ILE A 121 -25.14 -37.19 13.19
N SER A 122 -24.34 -36.75 12.22
CA SER A 122 -23.82 -37.60 11.16
C SER A 122 -22.82 -38.64 11.64
N ASP A 123 -22.56 -39.64 10.81
CA ASP A 123 -21.37 -40.48 10.95
C ASP A 123 -20.09 -39.62 10.93
N GLU A 124 -19.05 -40.11 11.59
CA GLU A 124 -17.74 -39.44 11.63
C GLU A 124 -17.01 -39.61 10.30
N THR A 125 -16.42 -38.51 9.82
CA THR A 125 -15.66 -38.53 8.56
C THR A 125 -14.32 -39.26 8.73
N PRO A 126 -13.71 -39.74 7.63
CA PRO A 126 -12.29 -40.10 7.62
C PRO A 126 -11.41 -38.95 8.11
N SER A 127 -10.22 -39.27 8.61
CA SER A 127 -9.28 -38.24 9.06
C SER A 127 -8.68 -37.48 7.88
N ILE A 128 -8.60 -36.16 8.04
CA ILE A 128 -8.07 -35.24 7.04
C ILE A 128 -7.06 -34.29 7.67
N GLN A 129 -6.08 -33.87 6.87
CA GLN A 129 -5.03 -32.94 7.26
C GLN A 129 -5.05 -31.75 6.32
N ALA A 130 -5.03 -30.55 6.88
CA ALA A 130 -4.87 -29.33 6.08
C ALA A 130 -3.43 -29.22 5.58
N LYS A 131 -3.25 -29.03 4.27
CA LYS A 131 -1.93 -28.87 3.65
C LYS A 131 -1.89 -27.59 2.84
N GLY A 132 -0.93 -26.74 3.19
CA GLY A 132 -0.69 -25.51 2.43
C GLY A 132 -0.22 -25.80 1.02
N ASN A 133 -0.81 -25.11 0.07
CA ASN A 133 -0.41 -25.16 -1.33
C ASN A 133 0.74 -24.17 -1.56
N LEU A 134 1.81 -24.63 -2.20
CA LEU A 134 2.93 -23.76 -2.58
C LEU A 134 2.55 -22.72 -3.63
N PHE A 135 1.47 -22.99 -4.39
CA PHE A 135 1.02 -22.15 -5.48
C PHE A 135 -0.47 -21.89 -5.37
N HIS A 136 -0.84 -20.60 -5.39
CA HIS A 136 -2.22 -20.16 -5.35
C HIS A 136 -2.69 -19.89 -6.78
N THR A 137 -3.46 -20.81 -7.33
CA THR A 137 -3.86 -20.83 -8.76
C THR A 137 -4.64 -19.58 -9.16
N LYS A 138 -5.48 -19.03 -8.28
CA LYS A 138 -6.19 -17.76 -8.56
C LYS A 138 -5.26 -16.55 -8.77
N LYS A 139 -4.04 -16.58 -8.22
CA LYS A 139 -3.05 -15.49 -8.30
C LYS A 139 -2.07 -15.65 -9.47
N THR A 140 -2.31 -16.60 -10.37
CA THR A 140 -1.50 -16.82 -11.58
C THR A 140 -1.33 -15.55 -12.42
N TRP A 141 -2.40 -14.77 -12.59
CA TRP A 141 -2.36 -13.51 -13.34
C TRP A 141 -1.49 -12.45 -12.68
N VAL A 142 -1.49 -12.39 -11.35
CA VAL A 142 -0.61 -11.48 -10.58
C VAL A 142 0.85 -11.85 -10.79
N LEU A 143 1.19 -13.14 -10.75
CA LEU A 143 2.55 -13.61 -11.04
C LEU A 143 2.97 -13.28 -12.49
N ALA A 144 2.10 -13.52 -13.46
CA ALA A 144 2.37 -13.20 -14.85
C ALA A 144 2.63 -11.69 -15.04
N PHE A 145 1.85 -10.84 -14.37
CA PHE A 145 2.05 -9.39 -14.38
C PHE A 145 3.39 -8.97 -13.75
N ILE A 146 3.75 -9.53 -12.59
CA ILE A 146 5.05 -9.27 -11.94
C ILE A 146 6.21 -9.66 -12.85
N LEU A 147 6.15 -10.83 -13.48
CA LEU A 147 7.19 -11.30 -14.40
C LEU A 147 7.30 -10.41 -15.64
N LEU A 148 6.17 -10.00 -16.22
CA LEU A 148 6.13 -9.07 -17.34
C LEU A 148 6.75 -7.71 -16.95
N PHE A 149 6.33 -7.14 -15.81
CA PHE A 149 6.83 -5.87 -15.31
C PHE A 149 8.34 -5.91 -15.04
N THR A 150 8.81 -6.98 -14.39
CA THR A 150 10.23 -7.19 -14.10
C THR A 150 11.03 -7.32 -15.40
N SER A 151 10.54 -8.13 -16.35
CA SER A 151 11.20 -8.32 -17.65
C SER A 151 11.30 -7.00 -18.42
N LEU A 152 10.21 -6.25 -18.50
CA LEU A 152 10.17 -4.96 -19.18
C LEU A 152 11.14 -3.95 -18.55
N THR A 153 11.17 -3.89 -17.22
CA THR A 153 12.09 -3.02 -16.47
C THR A 153 13.55 -3.38 -16.78
N LEU A 154 13.90 -4.67 -16.76
CA LEU A 154 15.25 -5.13 -17.10
C LEU A 154 15.64 -4.79 -18.55
N VAL A 155 14.70 -4.93 -19.49
CA VAL A 155 14.93 -4.56 -20.90
C VAL A 155 15.23 -3.06 -21.04
N PHE A 156 14.47 -2.19 -20.37
CA PHE A 156 14.71 -0.74 -20.43
C PHE A 156 16.01 -0.34 -19.73
N ILE A 157 16.35 -0.96 -18.60
CA ILE A 157 17.65 -0.73 -17.94
C ILE A 157 18.79 -1.14 -18.87
N GLN A 158 18.69 -2.29 -19.54
CA GLN A 158 19.72 -2.74 -20.48
C GLN A 158 19.82 -1.80 -21.70
N MET A 159 18.68 -1.30 -22.18
CA MET A 159 18.62 -0.32 -23.26
C MET A 159 19.30 1.00 -22.87
N ALA A 160 19.03 1.49 -21.65
CA ALA A 160 19.65 2.69 -21.09
C ALA A 160 21.18 2.54 -20.98
N ARG A 161 21.63 1.39 -20.47
CA ARG A 161 23.06 1.06 -20.34
C ARG A 161 23.77 0.94 -21.68
N SER A 162 23.05 0.54 -22.74
CA SER A 162 23.62 0.46 -24.10
C SER A 162 23.86 1.83 -24.76
N GLY A 163 23.56 2.95 -24.08
CA GLY A 163 23.75 4.30 -24.59
C GLY A 163 22.70 4.73 -25.61
N ARG A 164 21.60 3.99 -25.76
CA ARG A 164 20.47 4.46 -26.57
C ARG A 164 19.82 5.64 -25.87
N GLU A 165 19.67 6.74 -26.58
CA GLU A 165 18.94 7.91 -26.09
C GLU A 165 17.48 7.52 -25.84
N MET A 166 17.09 7.50 -24.56
CA MET A 166 15.70 7.32 -24.18
C MET A 166 15.08 8.70 -24.07
N PHE A 167 14.05 8.97 -24.88
CA PHE A 167 13.31 10.21 -24.76
C PHE A 167 12.62 10.28 -23.40
N VAL A 168 13.02 11.28 -22.64
CA VAL A 168 12.45 11.62 -21.34
C VAL A 168 11.88 13.04 -21.43
N ARG A 169 10.64 13.24 -20.94
CA ARG A 169 9.94 14.53 -21.05
C ARG A 169 10.74 15.60 -20.31
N ASN A 170 10.93 16.74 -20.95
CA ASN A 170 11.59 17.86 -20.30
C ASN A 170 10.80 18.37 -19.08
N ILE A 171 11.47 18.56 -17.93
CA ILE A 171 10.88 19.09 -16.70
C ILE A 171 11.41 20.51 -16.49
N SER A 172 10.53 21.51 -16.58
CA SER A 172 10.91 22.93 -16.54
C SER A 172 11.72 23.29 -15.29
N ALA A 173 11.33 22.76 -14.13
CA ALA A 173 12.02 23.01 -12.86
C ALA A 173 13.47 22.51 -12.83
N LEU A 174 13.82 21.48 -13.61
CA LEU A 174 15.19 20.96 -13.67
C LEU A 174 16.08 21.79 -14.59
N ASN A 175 15.55 22.35 -15.68
CA ASN A 175 16.33 23.27 -16.53
C ASN A 175 16.60 24.59 -15.82
N ALA A 176 15.67 25.02 -14.97
CA ALA A 176 15.82 26.23 -14.19
C ALA A 176 16.97 26.16 -13.18
N VAL A 177 17.49 24.97 -12.86
CA VAL A 177 18.59 24.81 -11.90
C VAL A 177 19.85 25.54 -12.37
N GLU A 178 20.30 25.28 -13.61
CA GLU A 178 21.51 25.90 -14.16
C GLU A 178 21.38 27.41 -14.24
N ASP A 179 20.27 27.91 -14.80
CA ASP A 179 19.98 29.34 -14.88
C ASP A 179 19.94 30.01 -13.49
N SER A 180 19.39 29.32 -12.49
CA SER A 180 19.24 29.86 -11.14
C SER A 180 20.54 29.83 -10.33
N VAL A 181 21.43 28.87 -10.59
CA VAL A 181 22.79 28.89 -10.05
C VAL A 181 23.57 30.03 -10.69
N GLY A 182 23.57 30.14 -12.01
CA GLY A 182 24.26 31.21 -12.74
C GLY A 182 23.80 32.61 -12.31
N ARG A 183 22.49 32.82 -12.15
CA ARG A 183 21.95 34.07 -11.60
C ARG A 183 22.45 34.36 -10.19
N SER A 184 22.58 33.34 -9.34
CA SER A 184 23.10 33.51 -7.98
C SER A 184 24.57 33.92 -7.99
N THR A 185 25.36 33.34 -8.90
CA THR A 185 26.75 33.72 -9.16
C THR A 185 26.85 35.18 -9.63
N GLU A 186 26.05 35.57 -10.63
CA GLU A 186 26.05 36.92 -11.20
C GLU A 186 25.66 37.99 -10.18
N MET A 187 24.73 37.67 -9.27
CA MET A 187 24.28 38.58 -8.22
C MET A 187 25.20 38.58 -6.99
N GLY A 188 26.13 37.62 -6.87
CA GLY A 188 26.95 37.44 -5.67
C GLY A 188 26.13 37.13 -4.41
N ARG A 189 24.93 36.56 -4.57
CA ARG A 189 23.98 36.23 -3.48
C ARG A 189 23.96 34.70 -3.28
N PRO A 190 23.77 34.22 -2.05
CA PRO A 190 23.79 32.77 -1.79
C PRO A 190 22.55 32.07 -2.36
N ILE A 191 22.67 30.75 -2.53
CA ILE A 191 21.55 29.84 -2.77
C ILE A 191 21.10 29.29 -1.42
N PHE A 192 19.80 29.27 -1.18
CA PHE A 192 19.23 28.57 -0.03
C PHE A 192 18.61 27.25 -0.47
N PHE A 193 18.87 26.17 0.28
CA PHE A 193 18.32 24.85 0.03
C PHE A 193 17.63 24.29 1.27
N VAL A 194 16.31 24.15 1.21
CA VAL A 194 15.48 23.64 2.30
C VAL A 194 15.04 22.20 1.99
N PRO A 195 15.54 21.18 2.71
CA PRO A 195 15.36 19.75 2.39
C PRO A 195 14.02 19.15 2.91
N GLY A 196 12.98 19.97 3.07
CA GLY A 196 11.72 19.55 3.68
C GLY A 196 11.81 19.34 5.19
N LEU A 197 10.72 18.86 5.80
CA LEU A 197 10.60 18.73 7.25
C LEU A 197 10.66 17.29 7.79
N GLN A 198 10.66 16.29 6.90
CA GLN A 198 10.64 14.88 7.29
C GLN A 198 12.05 14.35 7.54
N ASP A 199 12.12 13.24 8.29
CA ASP A 199 13.38 12.53 8.52
C ASP A 199 13.85 11.78 7.25
N ILE A 200 14.99 11.12 7.36
CA ILE A 200 15.60 10.36 6.26
C ILE A 200 14.83 9.09 5.85
N SER A 201 13.90 8.61 6.68
CA SER A 201 13.06 7.47 6.33
C SER A 201 12.04 7.83 5.25
N ASN A 202 11.73 9.12 5.11
CA ASN A 202 10.83 9.60 4.07
C ASN A 202 11.55 9.63 2.70
N PRO A 203 11.01 8.96 1.67
CA PRO A 203 11.61 8.95 0.34
C PRO A 203 11.80 10.35 -0.27
N ALA A 204 10.94 11.32 0.05
CA ALA A 204 11.03 12.67 -0.48
C ALA A 204 12.26 13.42 0.07
N THR A 205 12.66 13.14 1.31
CA THR A 205 13.89 13.67 1.91
C THR A 205 15.12 13.11 1.20
N ILE A 206 15.13 11.80 0.89
CA ILE A 206 16.21 11.18 0.11
C ILE A 206 16.31 11.80 -1.28
N ALA A 207 15.17 12.04 -1.95
CA ALA A 207 15.13 12.72 -3.23
C ALA A 207 15.67 14.16 -3.12
N ALA A 208 15.30 14.91 -2.08
CA ALA A 208 15.81 16.25 -1.82
C ALA A 208 17.34 16.27 -1.65
N ILE A 209 17.92 15.30 -0.93
CA ILE A 209 19.39 15.18 -0.77
C ILE A 209 20.07 14.93 -2.12
N ASN A 210 19.51 14.07 -2.97
CA ASN A 210 20.06 13.83 -4.32
C ASN A 210 20.03 15.09 -5.21
N ILE A 211 18.96 15.89 -5.09
CA ILE A 211 18.86 17.19 -5.78
C ILE A 211 19.89 18.16 -5.19
N PHE A 212 20.01 18.24 -3.86
CA PHE A 212 21.00 19.07 -3.18
C PHE A 212 22.41 18.78 -3.67
N GLU A 213 22.82 17.51 -3.77
CA GLU A 213 24.15 17.15 -4.30
C GLU A 213 24.39 17.69 -5.71
N SER A 214 23.35 17.65 -6.54
CA SER A 214 23.44 18.12 -7.93
C SER A 214 23.53 19.65 -8.01
N VAL A 215 22.73 20.35 -7.20
CA VAL A 215 22.76 21.82 -7.09
C VAL A 215 24.07 22.28 -6.46
N ALA A 216 24.55 21.59 -5.42
CA ALA A 216 25.83 21.87 -4.77
C ALA A 216 26.99 21.68 -5.76
N GLN A 217 27.00 20.60 -6.53
CA GLN A 217 28.02 20.35 -7.54
C GLN A 217 28.12 21.50 -8.55
N GLN A 218 26.99 22.02 -9.01
CA GLN A 218 26.94 23.16 -9.91
C GLN A 218 27.36 24.46 -9.22
N SER A 219 26.85 24.70 -8.00
CA SER A 219 27.19 25.88 -7.19
C SER A 219 28.70 25.97 -6.91
N ILE A 220 29.36 24.85 -6.61
CA ILE A 220 30.80 24.81 -6.35
C ILE A 220 31.61 25.08 -7.63
N ASN A 221 31.17 24.58 -8.79
CA ASN A 221 31.80 24.89 -10.07
C ASN A 221 31.76 26.39 -10.37
N ASP A 222 30.61 27.01 -10.10
CA ASP A 222 30.35 28.43 -10.32
C ASP A 222 30.71 29.30 -9.10
N GLN A 223 31.43 28.75 -8.11
CA GLN A 223 31.92 29.45 -6.92
C GLN A 223 30.82 30.19 -6.12
N THR A 224 29.62 29.64 -6.12
CA THR A 224 28.44 30.17 -5.43
C THR A 224 28.23 29.45 -4.11
N ARG A 225 28.01 30.23 -3.04
CA ARG A 225 27.73 29.68 -1.71
C ARG A 225 26.32 29.08 -1.66
N ILE A 226 26.22 27.84 -1.17
CA ILE A 226 24.95 27.16 -0.89
C ILE A 226 24.76 27.03 0.62
N VAL A 227 23.60 27.43 1.12
CA VAL A 227 23.25 27.37 2.55
C VAL A 227 22.04 26.46 2.71
N ALA A 228 22.15 25.45 3.57
CA ALA A 228 21.09 24.48 3.82
C ALA A 228 20.72 24.42 5.31
N PRO A 229 19.74 25.20 5.76
CA PRO A 229 19.17 25.01 7.09
C PRO A 229 18.43 23.67 7.12
N CYS A 230 18.57 22.93 8.22
CA CYS A 230 17.93 21.63 8.41
C CYS A 230 17.10 21.61 9.70
N ARG A 231 15.91 21.00 9.61
CA ARG A 231 15.05 20.70 10.79
C ARG A 231 15.51 19.44 11.52
N ASP A 232 15.98 18.44 10.78
CA ASP A 232 16.37 17.14 11.34
C ASP A 232 17.90 17.02 11.45
N PRO A 233 18.46 16.66 12.63
CA PRO A 233 19.90 16.52 12.81
C PRO A 233 20.53 15.39 11.98
N ILE A 234 19.80 14.32 11.68
CA ILE A 234 20.32 13.22 10.85
C ILE A 234 20.44 13.68 9.40
N VAL A 235 19.40 14.35 8.88
CA VAL A 235 19.42 14.96 7.56
C VAL A 235 20.55 15.98 7.44
N MET A 236 20.75 16.83 8.45
CA MET A 236 21.89 17.77 8.52
C MET A 236 23.23 17.05 8.36
N ASN A 237 23.48 16.00 9.15
CA ASN A 237 24.74 15.26 9.09
C ASN A 237 24.95 14.60 7.71
N VAL A 238 23.89 14.06 7.11
CA VAL A 238 23.98 13.47 5.76
C VAL A 238 24.29 14.53 4.71
N MET A 239 23.60 15.68 4.76
CA MET A 239 23.85 16.78 3.82
C MET A 239 25.24 17.42 4.00
N GLN A 240 25.75 17.55 5.24
CA GLN A 240 27.13 17.98 5.50
C GLN A 240 28.14 17.04 4.82
N ASN A 241 27.96 15.72 5.01
CA ASN A 241 28.82 14.72 4.38
C ASN A 241 28.71 14.75 2.85
N SER A 242 27.50 14.87 2.30
CA SER A 242 27.27 15.02 0.86
C SER A 242 27.97 16.27 0.31
N LEU A 243 27.86 17.43 1.00
CA LEU A 243 28.54 18.65 0.58
C LEU A 243 30.07 18.50 0.61
N GLN A 244 30.61 17.88 1.66
CA GLN A 244 32.04 17.60 1.75
C GLN A 244 32.53 16.71 0.60
N GLN A 245 31.78 15.65 0.28
CA GLN A 245 32.09 14.74 -0.82
C GLN A 245 32.02 15.44 -2.18
N VAL A 246 31.01 16.28 -2.39
CA VAL A 246 30.86 17.08 -3.62
C VAL A 246 32.03 18.04 -3.79
N CYS A 247 32.40 18.81 -2.75
CA CYS A 247 33.55 19.70 -2.80
C CYS A 247 34.86 18.95 -3.13
N ALA A 248 35.07 17.79 -2.50
CA ALA A 248 36.25 16.95 -2.75
C ALA A 248 36.26 16.37 -4.18
N ALA A 249 35.12 15.86 -4.67
CA ALA A 249 34.99 15.30 -6.01
C ALA A 249 35.18 16.35 -7.11
N THR A 250 34.82 17.60 -6.83
CA THR A 250 35.01 18.75 -7.74
C THR A 250 36.44 19.29 -7.73
N GLY A 251 37.30 18.81 -6.82
CA GLY A 251 38.66 19.31 -6.66
C GLY A 251 38.74 20.70 -5.99
N ARG A 252 37.69 21.11 -5.26
CA ARG A 252 37.60 22.38 -4.52
C ARG A 252 37.28 22.14 -3.02
N PRO A 253 38.10 21.36 -2.29
CA PRO A 253 37.86 21.06 -0.88
C PRO A 253 37.84 22.32 0.02
N GLU A 254 38.50 23.40 -0.40
CA GLU A 254 38.55 24.70 0.30
C GLU A 254 37.21 25.42 0.34
N MET A 255 36.28 25.09 -0.55
CA MET A 255 34.93 25.66 -0.57
C MET A 255 33.99 25.00 0.46
N TYR A 256 34.40 23.89 1.08
CA TYR A 256 33.61 23.26 2.12
C TYR A 256 33.63 24.08 3.41
N ASN A 257 32.45 24.48 3.87
CA ASN A 257 32.24 25.04 5.20
C ASN A 257 31.16 24.24 5.93
N GLN A 258 31.48 23.76 7.13
CA GLN A 258 30.53 23.00 7.94
C GLN A 258 29.34 23.86 8.40
N ASP A 259 29.54 25.18 8.54
CA ASP A 259 28.50 26.12 8.97
C ASP A 259 27.50 26.47 7.86
N ASP A 260 27.70 25.97 6.63
CA ASP A 260 26.76 26.17 5.53
C ASP A 260 25.57 25.21 5.58
N VAL A 261 25.71 24.07 6.26
CA VAL A 261 24.63 23.09 6.46
C VAL A 261 24.46 22.89 7.96
N PHE A 262 23.36 23.35 8.55
CA PHE A 262 23.25 23.41 10.01
C PHE A 262 21.83 23.15 10.51
N PHE A 263 21.75 22.63 11.74
CA PHE A 263 20.49 22.42 12.44
C PHE A 263 19.97 23.73 13.01
N VAL A 264 18.66 23.97 12.83
CA VAL A 264 18.00 25.19 13.30
C VAL A 264 17.10 24.89 14.50
N ASN A 265 16.08 24.07 14.30
CA ASN A 265 15.12 23.66 15.32
C ASN A 265 14.32 22.46 14.82
N ASP A 266 13.87 21.59 15.72
CA ASP A 266 13.02 20.45 15.39
C ASP A 266 11.52 20.80 15.41
N SER A 267 11.12 21.94 15.98
CA SER A 267 9.74 22.43 15.89
C SER A 267 9.48 23.10 14.55
N GLN A 268 8.44 22.66 13.85
CA GLN A 268 8.07 23.10 12.50
C GLN A 268 8.07 24.62 12.32
N PHE A 269 7.26 25.36 13.10
CA PHE A 269 7.15 26.81 12.90
C PHE A 269 8.32 27.61 13.49
N ALA A 270 9.03 27.06 14.48
CA ALA A 270 10.27 27.67 14.96
C ALA A 270 11.38 27.58 13.90
N TYR A 271 11.48 26.42 13.24
CA TYR A 271 12.34 26.21 12.09
C TYR A 271 12.01 27.20 10.97
N VAL A 272 10.74 27.29 10.56
CA VAL A 272 10.30 28.16 9.47
C VAL A 272 10.55 29.63 9.78
N ALA A 273 10.18 30.12 10.98
CA ALA A 273 10.41 31.51 11.35
C ALA A 273 11.90 31.88 11.35
N ALA A 274 12.78 30.95 11.74
CA ALA A 274 14.21 31.15 11.67
C ALA A 274 14.72 31.18 10.23
N VAL A 275 14.27 30.25 9.37
CA VAL A 275 14.63 30.22 7.94
C VAL A 275 14.13 31.48 7.21
N ASP A 276 12.90 31.91 7.46
CA ASP A 276 12.34 33.15 6.91
C ASP A 276 13.18 34.36 7.33
N GLY A 277 13.56 34.42 8.61
CA GLY A 277 14.46 35.47 9.11
C GLY A 277 15.83 35.46 8.41
N MET A 278 16.37 34.29 8.09
CA MET A 278 17.60 34.15 7.32
C MET A 278 17.40 34.59 5.86
N ILE A 279 16.31 34.20 5.20
CA ILE A 279 15.99 34.61 3.83
C ILE A 279 15.87 36.15 3.75
N MET A 280 15.17 36.76 4.71
CA MET A 280 15.00 38.22 4.77
C MET A 280 16.32 38.96 5.03
N ARG A 281 17.23 38.38 5.82
CA ARG A 281 18.53 39.00 6.15
C ARG A 281 19.56 38.81 5.04
N ASP A 282 19.71 37.57 4.59
CA ASP A 282 20.79 37.15 3.70
C ASP A 282 20.40 37.36 2.23
N GLN A 283 19.10 37.55 1.95
CA GLN A 283 18.55 37.87 0.64
C GLN A 283 19.13 36.90 -0.40
N PRO A 284 18.80 35.58 -0.39
CA PRO A 284 19.31 34.66 -1.41
C PRO A 284 18.80 35.03 -2.81
N ALA A 285 19.55 34.72 -3.86
CA ALA A 285 19.09 34.92 -5.24
C ALA A 285 18.15 33.79 -5.69
N THR A 286 18.30 32.61 -5.10
CA THR A 286 17.52 31.41 -5.41
C THR A 286 17.23 30.63 -4.13
N VAL A 287 16.01 30.13 -4.00
CA VAL A 287 15.58 29.25 -2.91
C VAL A 287 15.04 27.95 -3.47
N PHE A 288 15.66 26.85 -3.10
CA PHE A 288 15.19 25.49 -3.37
C PHE A 288 14.35 24.98 -2.19
N LEU A 289 13.12 24.60 -2.45
CA LEU A 289 12.19 24.03 -1.46
C LEU A 289 11.90 22.57 -1.86
N GLN A 290 12.75 21.63 -1.45
CA GLN A 290 12.74 20.26 -1.95
C GLN A 290 12.49 19.27 -0.82
N GLY A 291 11.47 18.43 -0.94
CA GLY A 291 11.17 17.37 0.04
C GLY A 291 9.71 17.33 0.46
N TYR A 292 9.45 16.79 1.65
CA TYR A 292 8.09 16.74 2.19
C TYR A 292 7.79 17.96 3.06
N PHE A 293 6.73 18.68 2.71
CA PHE A 293 6.29 19.89 3.40
C PHE A 293 4.84 19.76 3.91
N TYR A 294 4.48 20.65 4.82
CA TYR A 294 3.13 20.90 5.32
C TYR A 294 2.77 22.38 5.11
N ALA A 295 1.95 22.93 6.00
CA ALA A 295 1.37 24.28 5.90
C ALA A 295 2.41 25.41 5.79
N GLU A 296 3.68 25.17 6.14
CA GLU A 296 4.77 26.13 5.97
C GLU A 296 5.20 26.35 4.52
N SER A 297 4.78 25.47 3.60
CA SER A 297 5.12 25.54 2.17
C SER A 297 4.89 26.94 1.58
N LEU A 298 3.68 27.48 1.79
CA LEU A 298 3.29 28.80 1.30
C LEU A 298 4.06 29.94 1.99
N ILE A 299 4.35 29.78 3.29
CA ILE A 299 5.07 30.80 4.07
C ILE A 299 6.50 30.95 3.54
N LEU A 300 7.21 29.83 3.42
CA LEU A 300 8.58 29.80 2.89
C LEU A 300 8.64 30.33 1.46
N ALA A 301 7.67 29.95 0.62
CA ALA A 301 7.60 30.41 -0.77
C ALA A 301 7.38 31.93 -0.86
N GLU A 302 6.38 32.47 -0.16
CA GLU A 302 6.04 33.89 -0.21
C GLU A 302 7.16 34.78 0.37
N VAL A 303 7.80 34.33 1.45
CA VAL A 303 8.96 35.06 2.01
C VAL A 303 10.14 35.05 1.03
N SER A 304 10.39 33.92 0.38
CA SER A 304 11.41 33.83 -0.68
C SER A 304 11.09 34.77 -1.86
N GLN A 305 9.82 34.88 -2.24
CA GLN A 305 9.37 35.77 -3.30
C GLN A 305 9.50 37.25 -2.90
N SER A 306 9.25 37.58 -1.63
CA SER A 306 9.35 38.95 -1.11
C SER A 306 10.76 39.55 -1.22
N VAL A 307 11.80 38.70 -1.25
CA VAL A 307 13.22 39.09 -1.42
C VAL A 307 13.69 39.00 -2.88
N GLY A 308 12.77 38.70 -3.80
CA GLY A 308 13.03 38.57 -5.24
C GLY A 308 13.87 37.35 -5.62
N ALA A 309 13.93 36.33 -4.76
CA ALA A 309 14.63 35.09 -5.08
C ALA A 309 13.84 34.30 -6.15
N VAL A 310 14.50 33.49 -6.98
CA VAL A 310 13.79 32.48 -7.78
C VAL A 310 13.43 31.30 -6.88
N GLN A 311 12.19 30.84 -6.89
CA GLN A 311 11.81 29.65 -6.14
C GLN A 311 11.70 28.42 -7.03
N ILE A 312 12.42 27.37 -6.67
CA ILE A 312 12.32 26.04 -7.28
C ILE A 312 11.88 25.07 -6.20
N ALA A 313 10.61 24.67 -6.26
CA ALA A 313 9.99 23.79 -5.28
C ALA A 313 9.82 22.36 -5.81
N GLY A 314 9.69 21.40 -4.91
CA GLY A 314 9.40 20.02 -5.25
C GLY A 314 8.91 19.25 -4.04
N THR A 315 7.72 18.65 -4.15
CA THR A 315 7.13 17.90 -3.06
C THR A 315 6.30 16.71 -3.52
N SER A 316 6.28 15.66 -2.71
CA SER A 316 5.40 14.51 -2.86
C SER A 316 4.12 14.62 -2.01
N SER A 317 3.86 15.78 -1.40
CA SER A 317 2.67 16.02 -0.59
C SER A 317 1.54 16.58 -1.45
N ASP A 318 0.50 15.78 -1.66
CA ASP A 318 -0.68 16.15 -2.45
C ASP A 318 -1.39 17.40 -1.91
N THR A 319 -1.32 17.62 -0.60
CA THR A 319 -1.96 18.77 0.07
C THR A 319 -1.17 20.07 -0.07
N GLN A 320 0.14 19.99 -0.31
CA GLN A 320 1.00 21.18 -0.38
C GLN A 320 1.41 21.54 -1.81
N LEU A 321 1.35 20.58 -2.73
CA LEU A 321 1.67 20.80 -4.12
C LEU A 321 0.91 22.00 -4.74
N PRO A 322 -0.39 22.23 -4.49
CA PRO A 322 -1.09 23.40 -5.03
C PRO A 322 -0.49 24.74 -4.57
N PHE A 323 0.04 24.81 -3.34
CA PHE A 323 0.66 26.04 -2.83
C PHE A 323 1.95 26.34 -3.56
N PHE A 324 2.80 25.34 -3.79
CA PHE A 324 4.03 25.54 -4.57
C PHE A 324 3.75 25.88 -6.03
N ILE A 325 2.76 25.23 -6.66
CA ILE A 325 2.33 25.59 -8.02
C ILE A 325 1.88 27.06 -8.10
N ALA A 326 1.19 27.56 -7.07
CA ALA A 326 0.67 28.93 -7.06
C ALA A 326 1.72 29.98 -6.69
N ALA A 327 2.69 29.64 -5.82
CA ALA A 327 3.60 30.61 -5.21
C ALA A 327 5.04 30.56 -5.75
N CYS A 328 5.48 29.46 -6.38
CA CYS A 328 6.86 29.31 -6.85
C CYS A 328 6.97 29.46 -8.38
N ASP A 329 8.12 29.94 -8.86
CA ASP A 329 8.41 30.07 -10.30
C ASP A 329 8.42 28.69 -11.00
N TYR A 330 8.98 27.68 -10.32
CA TYR A 330 9.06 26.32 -10.83
C TYR A 330 8.71 25.31 -9.74
N THR A 331 7.93 24.28 -10.10
CA THR A 331 7.52 23.22 -9.19
C THR A 331 7.69 21.83 -9.82
N LEU A 332 8.39 20.94 -9.12
CA LEU A 332 8.40 19.51 -9.39
C LEU A 332 7.15 18.86 -8.80
N ILE A 333 6.37 18.19 -9.65
CA ILE A 333 5.09 17.59 -9.29
C ILE A 333 5.26 16.12 -8.93
N GLY A 334 5.10 15.78 -7.65
CA GLY A 334 4.98 14.40 -7.17
C GLY A 334 6.15 13.52 -7.60
N GLU A 335 5.92 12.67 -8.60
CA GLU A 335 6.92 11.73 -9.13
C GLU A 335 8.14 12.42 -9.78
N GLU A 336 7.99 13.67 -10.23
CA GLU A 336 9.11 14.45 -10.76
C GLU A 336 10.20 14.68 -9.71
N LEU A 337 9.84 14.80 -8.42
CA LEU A 337 10.79 14.94 -7.32
C LEU A 337 11.71 13.71 -7.23
N PHE A 338 11.14 12.51 -7.31
CA PHE A 338 11.90 11.25 -7.23
C PHE A 338 12.73 11.01 -8.48
N ALA A 339 12.27 11.50 -9.62
CA ALA A 339 12.99 11.36 -10.88
C ALA A 339 14.13 12.37 -11.02
N ALA A 340 14.08 13.52 -10.35
CA ALA A 340 15.02 14.63 -10.54
C ALA A 340 16.50 14.22 -10.53
N GLY A 341 16.91 13.33 -9.62
CA GLY A 341 18.28 12.81 -9.58
C GLY A 341 18.69 12.06 -10.86
N ALA A 342 17.77 11.29 -11.45
CA ALA A 342 17.97 10.58 -12.71
C ALA A 342 18.14 11.55 -13.89
N TYR A 343 17.40 12.65 -13.88
CA TYR A 343 17.45 13.66 -14.94
C TYR A 343 18.75 14.46 -14.90
N ILE A 344 19.19 14.88 -13.70
CA ILE A 344 20.38 15.72 -13.55
C ILE A 344 21.66 14.89 -13.72
N LYS A 345 21.76 13.73 -13.06
CA LYS A 345 22.96 12.85 -13.13
C LYS A 345 22.98 11.94 -14.38
N ARG A 346 21.88 11.87 -15.15
CA ARG A 346 21.68 10.94 -16.28
C ARG A 346 22.01 9.47 -15.94
N ASP A 347 21.63 9.02 -14.74
CA ASP A 347 21.86 7.64 -14.32
C ASP A 347 20.99 6.66 -15.13
N SER A 348 21.66 5.79 -15.90
CA SER A 348 21.03 4.77 -16.74
C SER A 348 20.06 3.84 -16.01
N LEU A 349 20.32 3.52 -14.73
CA LEU A 349 19.46 2.63 -13.94
C LEU A 349 18.12 3.29 -13.63
N GLN A 350 18.16 4.51 -13.13
CA GLN A 350 16.97 5.29 -12.78
C GLN A 350 16.19 5.67 -14.04
N LEU A 351 16.88 6.07 -15.12
CA LEU A 351 16.26 6.42 -16.39
C LEU A 351 15.49 5.24 -17.01
N GLY A 352 16.10 4.04 -16.98
CA GLY A 352 15.47 2.80 -17.48
C GLY A 352 14.24 2.41 -16.66
N THR A 353 14.33 2.54 -15.35
CA THR A 353 13.22 2.24 -14.43
C THR A 353 12.06 3.20 -14.64
N LEU A 354 12.34 4.50 -14.74
CA LEU A 354 11.34 5.53 -15.01
C LEU A 354 10.59 5.26 -16.31
N LYS A 355 11.32 4.92 -17.39
CA LYS A 355 10.70 4.65 -18.69
C LYS A 355 9.81 3.41 -18.67
N ALA A 356 10.23 2.36 -17.96
CA ALA A 356 9.43 1.16 -17.79
C ALA A 356 8.14 1.44 -17.01
N GLN A 357 8.23 2.21 -15.93
CA GLN A 357 7.08 2.62 -15.13
C GLN A 357 6.08 3.46 -15.95
N ASP A 358 6.57 4.45 -16.70
CA ASP A 358 5.73 5.30 -17.55
C ASP A 358 5.00 4.48 -18.63
N LEU A 359 5.69 3.52 -19.27
CA LEU A 359 5.06 2.68 -20.29
C LEU A 359 3.98 1.77 -19.69
N VAL A 360 4.24 1.20 -18.52
CA VAL A 360 3.27 0.32 -17.83
C VAL A 360 2.05 1.13 -17.40
N LYS A 361 2.24 2.32 -16.84
CA LYS A 361 1.14 3.23 -16.50
C LYS A 361 0.32 3.59 -17.73
N LEU A 362 0.95 3.91 -18.85
CA LEU A 362 0.26 4.22 -20.10
C LEU A 362 -0.55 3.02 -20.62
N LEU A 363 0.01 1.80 -20.56
CA LEU A 363 -0.68 0.57 -20.92
C LEU A 363 -1.89 0.34 -20.02
N LEU A 364 -1.72 0.49 -18.70
CA LEU A 364 -2.80 0.33 -17.72
C LEU A 364 -3.91 1.37 -17.94
N PHE A 365 -3.57 2.64 -18.18
CA PHE A 365 -4.55 3.66 -18.54
C PHE A 365 -5.30 3.30 -19.82
N GLY A 366 -4.61 2.83 -20.85
CA GLY A 366 -5.25 2.35 -22.08
C GLY A 366 -6.21 1.19 -21.83
N LEU A 367 -5.81 0.23 -21.00
CA LEU A 367 -6.64 -0.92 -20.62
C LEU A 367 -7.86 -0.49 -19.78
N MET A 368 -7.70 0.47 -18.87
CA MET A 368 -8.80 1.02 -18.07
C MET A 368 -9.82 1.75 -18.96
N ILE A 369 -9.36 2.56 -19.91
CA ILE A 369 -10.24 3.25 -20.87
C ILE A 369 -10.98 2.22 -21.74
N LEU A 370 -10.26 1.24 -22.29
CA LEU A 370 -10.85 0.18 -23.12
C LEU A 370 -11.87 -0.65 -22.32
N GLY A 371 -11.53 -1.03 -21.07
CA GLY A 371 -12.43 -1.74 -20.17
C GLY A 371 -13.69 -0.95 -19.85
N SER A 372 -13.54 0.36 -19.60
CA SER A 372 -14.66 1.26 -19.35
C SER A 372 -15.59 1.37 -20.56
N LEU A 373 -15.02 1.49 -21.78
CA LEU A 373 -15.78 1.54 -23.03
C LEU A 373 -16.51 0.22 -23.34
N LEU A 374 -15.87 -0.92 -23.08
CA LEU A 374 -16.49 -2.24 -23.30
C LEU A 374 -17.60 -2.53 -22.27
N ALA A 375 -17.44 -2.06 -21.03
CA ALA A 375 -18.47 -2.15 -20.01
C ALA A 375 -19.72 -1.33 -20.38
N LEU A 376 -19.54 -0.17 -21.01
CA LEU A 376 -20.65 0.65 -21.54
C LEU A 376 -21.46 -0.05 -22.65
N ILE A 377 -20.88 -1.03 -23.35
CA ILE A 377 -21.52 -1.77 -24.46
C ILE A 377 -22.28 -3.02 -23.95
N ASP A 378 -22.39 -3.20 -22.62
CA ASP A 378 -23.00 -4.38 -21.96
C ASP A 378 -22.43 -5.71 -22.48
N SER A 379 -21.11 -5.70 -22.73
CA SER A 379 -20.42 -6.90 -23.15
C SER A 379 -20.22 -7.79 -21.92
N SER A 380 -21.13 -8.75 -21.74
CA SER A 380 -21.16 -9.71 -20.63
C SER A 380 -19.85 -10.47 -20.41
N TRP A 381 -18.96 -10.53 -21.40
CA TRP A 381 -17.62 -11.11 -21.24
C TRP A 381 -16.65 -10.23 -20.42
N VAL A 382 -16.74 -8.90 -20.51
CA VAL A 382 -15.85 -7.97 -19.79
C VAL A 382 -16.22 -7.90 -18.32
N LEU A 383 -17.52 -7.85 -18.02
CA LEU A 383 -17.99 -7.85 -16.64
C LEU A 383 -17.58 -9.14 -15.91
N ASN A 384 -17.60 -10.29 -16.59
CA ASN A 384 -17.13 -11.56 -16.02
C ASN A 384 -15.61 -11.58 -15.78
N LEU A 385 -14.82 -10.96 -16.65
CA LEU A 385 -13.39 -10.80 -16.42
C LEU A 385 -13.13 -9.98 -15.15
N PHE A 386 -13.90 -8.91 -14.91
CA PHE A 386 -13.77 -8.03 -13.74
C PHE A 386 -14.50 -8.49 -12.46
N SER A 387 -15.44 -9.44 -12.57
CA SER A 387 -16.17 -10.00 -11.43
C SER A 387 -15.54 -11.29 -10.90
N THR A 388 -14.39 -11.71 -11.43
CA THR A 388 -13.72 -12.90 -10.93
C THR A 388 -12.97 -12.52 -9.66
N ASP A 389 -13.34 -13.11 -8.52
CA ASP A 389 -12.66 -12.90 -7.23
C ASP A 389 -11.16 -13.20 -7.35
N TRP A 390 -10.35 -12.15 -7.47
CA TRP A 390 -8.88 -12.17 -7.59
C TRP A 390 -8.18 -12.47 -6.27
#